data_AF-A0A4Y2FD38-F1
#
_entry.id   AF-A0A4Y2FD38-F1
#
_cell.length_a   1.000
_cell.length_b   1.000
_cell.length_c   1.000
_cell.angle_alpha   90.00
_cell.angle_beta   90.00
_cell.angle_gamma   90.00
#
_symmetry.space_group_name_H-M   'P 1'
#
loop_
_entity.id
_entity.type
_entity.pdbx_description
1 polymer ?
#
loop_
_entity_poly.entity_id
_entity_poly.type
_entity_poly.pdbx_seq_one_letter_code
_entity_poly.pdbx_strand_id
1 'polypeptide(L)'
;MPGSHKVTTNSIRNLIIEHFKDGKSIRTIGKLVKVSHSTVFAIMKRWKLRGTVANTLKSGAPHKLTPRNRSFIMHKIKKNPRLSAVKLTTELLFAIKVNPETVRRVIRSYGYNSEVARRKFFVNERTRKLHLDFAKSMVDKDISFSESVIFVDESKFNIFGSDGRITVWRKPNEDLNPKNILLAVKHGGEDLMVWECFDASGMRNLVFIENNMDQYKYINILKENLKISAQKLGIQSTFKLHQDNDPKHTGLNVRLWLMYNCHKLS
;
A
#
# COMPACT_ATOMS: atom_id res chain seq x y z
N MET A 1 -42.77 22.92 -25.77
CA MET A 1 -41.53 22.16 -26.08
C MET A 1 -40.33 23.00 -25.71
N PRO A 2 -39.37 22.49 -24.91
CA PRO A 2 -38.15 23.25 -24.63
C PRO A 2 -37.37 23.41 -25.94
N GLY A 3 -37.17 24.66 -26.36
CA GLY A 3 -36.49 24.97 -27.62
C GLY A 3 -35.09 24.37 -27.66
N SER A 4 -34.75 23.71 -28.77
CA SER A 4 -33.40 23.21 -29.04
C SER A 4 -32.41 24.40 -29.01
N HIS A 5 -31.73 24.58 -27.88
CA HIS A 5 -30.68 25.59 -27.74
C HIS A 5 -29.47 25.15 -28.57
N LYS A 6 -29.45 25.46 -29.87
CA LYS A 6 -28.29 25.26 -30.73
C LYS A 6 -27.16 26.20 -30.28
N VAL A 7 -26.16 25.64 -29.61
CA VAL A 7 -24.95 26.38 -29.23
C VAL A 7 -24.15 26.70 -30.49
N THR A 8 -23.94 27.98 -30.78
CA THR A 8 -23.13 28.43 -31.91
C THR A 8 -21.69 27.90 -31.81
N THR A 9 -21.06 27.49 -32.90
CA THR A 9 -19.65 27.06 -32.90
C THR A 9 -18.70 28.26 -32.86
N ASN A 10 -17.45 28.08 -32.41
CA ASN A 10 -16.47 29.17 -32.41
C ASN A 10 -16.17 29.70 -33.82
N SER A 11 -16.17 28.83 -34.82
CA SER A 11 -16.01 29.21 -36.24
C SER A 11 -17.09 30.21 -36.67
N ILE A 12 -18.36 29.88 -36.42
CA ILE A 12 -19.49 30.77 -36.74
C ILE A 12 -19.37 32.11 -36.01
N ARG A 13 -18.95 32.10 -34.75
CA ARG A 13 -18.77 33.34 -33.97
C ARG A 13 -17.62 34.20 -34.49
N ASN A 14 -16.52 33.59 -34.95
CA ASN A 14 -15.40 34.31 -35.57
C ASN A 14 -15.84 34.96 -36.88
N LEU A 15 -16.60 34.24 -37.71
CA LEU A 15 -17.15 34.71 -38.98
C LEU A 15 -18.10 35.91 -38.80
N ILE A 16 -18.88 35.89 -37.71
CA ILE A 16 -19.71 37.04 -37.28
C ILE A 16 -18.84 38.27 -36.96
N ILE A 17 -17.72 38.08 -36.27
CA ILE A 17 -16.83 39.18 -35.87
C ILE A 17 -16.08 39.74 -37.08
N GLU A 18 -15.65 38.88 -38.00
CA GLU A 18 -15.01 39.27 -39.25
C GLU A 18 -15.94 40.14 -40.09
N HIS A 19 -17.15 39.66 -40.38
CA HIS A 19 -18.15 40.46 -41.11
C HIS A 19 -18.59 41.74 -40.38
N PHE A 20 -18.49 41.76 -39.06
CA PHE A 20 -18.70 42.99 -38.30
C PHE A 20 -17.54 43.99 -38.47
N LYS A 21 -16.28 43.52 -38.51
CA LYS A 21 -15.12 44.36 -38.83
C LYS A 21 -15.20 44.92 -40.26
N ASP A 22 -15.77 44.16 -41.19
CA ASP A 22 -16.06 44.61 -42.56
C ASP A 22 -17.19 45.66 -42.65
N GLY A 23 -17.78 46.08 -41.53
CA GLY A 23 -18.82 47.12 -41.48
C GLY A 23 -20.24 46.64 -41.83
N LYS A 24 -20.50 45.33 -41.94
CA LYS A 24 -21.83 44.81 -42.28
C LYS A 24 -22.82 44.97 -41.12
N SER A 25 -24.10 45.22 -41.44
CA SER A 25 -25.16 45.33 -40.43
C SER A 25 -25.44 43.99 -39.74
N ILE A 26 -25.86 44.03 -38.47
CA ILE A 26 -26.20 42.83 -37.67
C ILE A 26 -27.24 41.94 -38.36
N ARG A 27 -28.25 42.53 -39.01
CA ARG A 27 -29.28 41.78 -39.75
C ARG A 27 -28.71 41.08 -40.99
N THR A 28 -27.80 41.74 -41.70
CA THR A 28 -27.10 41.18 -42.86
C THR A 28 -26.22 40.01 -42.44
N ILE A 29 -25.45 40.17 -41.36
CA ILE A 29 -24.61 39.12 -40.77
C ILE A 29 -25.45 37.90 -40.38
N GLY A 30 -26.59 38.12 -39.71
CA GLY A 30 -27.49 37.03 -39.33
C GLY A 30 -28.03 36.22 -40.51
N LYS A 31 -28.37 36.90 -41.63
CA LYS A 31 -28.79 36.23 -42.86
C LYS A 31 -27.65 35.42 -43.50
N LEU A 32 -26.45 36.01 -43.61
CA LEU A 32 -25.26 35.36 -44.19
C LEU A 32 -24.86 34.09 -43.43
N VAL A 33 -24.85 34.19 -42.10
CA VAL A 33 -24.34 33.13 -41.22
C VAL A 33 -25.47 32.17 -40.77
N LYS A 34 -26.71 32.41 -41.21
CA LYS A 34 -27.92 31.63 -40.84
C LYS A 34 -28.15 31.54 -39.33
N VAL A 35 -27.94 32.66 -38.63
CA VAL A 35 -28.13 32.80 -37.18
C VAL A 35 -29.08 33.98 -36.92
N SER A 36 -29.92 33.90 -35.88
CA SER A 36 -30.84 34.99 -35.56
C SER A 36 -30.08 36.29 -35.25
N HIS A 37 -30.64 37.43 -35.65
CA HIS A 37 -30.02 38.73 -35.42
C HIS A 37 -29.78 39.02 -33.92
N SER A 38 -30.64 38.48 -33.04
CA SER A 38 -30.49 38.60 -31.58
C SER A 38 -29.29 37.83 -31.04
N THR A 39 -29.00 36.65 -31.59
CA THR A 39 -27.79 35.88 -31.26
C THR A 39 -26.53 36.57 -31.78
N VAL A 40 -26.56 37.13 -33.01
CA VAL A 40 -25.46 37.95 -33.54
C VAL A 40 -25.17 39.14 -32.63
N PHE A 41 -26.21 39.89 -32.23
CA PHE A 41 -26.09 41.00 -31.29
C PHE A 41 -25.51 40.56 -29.95
N ALA A 42 -25.99 39.46 -29.36
CA ALA A 42 -25.50 38.94 -28.09
C ALA A 42 -24.02 38.51 -28.15
N ILE A 43 -23.58 37.90 -29.26
CA ILE A 43 -22.18 37.53 -29.50
C ILE A 43 -21.32 38.79 -29.61
N MET A 44 -21.75 39.78 -30.40
CA MET A 44 -21.03 41.05 -30.56
C MET A 44 -20.91 41.82 -29.25
N LYS A 45 -22.00 41.95 -28.49
CA LYS A 45 -22.00 42.62 -27.18
C LYS A 45 -21.01 41.94 -26.22
N ARG A 46 -20.98 40.61 -26.21
CA ARG A 46 -20.05 39.84 -25.40
C ARG A 46 -18.60 40.01 -25.84
N TRP A 47 -18.35 40.00 -27.16
CA TRP A 47 -17.02 40.19 -27.73
C TRP A 47 -16.48 41.59 -27.41
N LYS A 48 -17.29 42.65 -27.56
CA LYS A 48 -16.91 44.01 -27.18
C LYS A 48 -16.57 44.15 -25.69
N LEU A 49 -17.25 43.41 -24.81
CA LEU A 49 -17.03 43.46 -23.37
C LEU A 49 -15.81 42.64 -22.90
N ARG A 50 -15.59 41.46 -23.48
CA ARG A 50 -14.61 40.47 -22.97
C ARG A 50 -13.42 40.23 -23.89
N GLY A 51 -13.45 40.71 -25.12
CA GLY A 51 -12.44 40.44 -26.17
C GLY A 51 -12.42 38.99 -26.70
N THR A 52 -13.11 38.05 -26.04
CA THR A 52 -13.06 36.62 -26.38
C THR A 52 -14.34 36.10 -27.04
N VAL A 53 -14.16 35.17 -27.97
CA VAL A 53 -15.25 34.51 -28.71
C VAL A 53 -15.74 33.23 -28.01
N ALA A 54 -14.93 32.69 -27.11
CA ALA A 54 -15.25 31.50 -26.34
C ALA A 54 -16.41 31.72 -25.35
N ASN A 55 -17.16 30.65 -25.09
CA ASN A 55 -18.13 30.66 -23.99
C ASN A 55 -17.38 30.61 -22.66
N THR A 56 -17.88 31.34 -21.66
CA THR A 56 -17.42 31.15 -20.29
C THR A 56 -17.85 29.78 -19.78
N LEU A 57 -16.97 29.15 -19.00
CA LEU A 57 -17.32 27.96 -18.24
C LEU A 57 -18.52 28.29 -17.36
N LYS A 58 -19.56 27.46 -17.45
CA LYS A 58 -20.71 27.58 -16.56
C LYS A 58 -20.29 27.10 -15.18
N SER A 59 -20.68 27.83 -14.14
CA SER A 59 -20.57 27.33 -12.77
C SER A 59 -21.35 26.02 -12.67
N GLY A 60 -20.67 24.97 -12.21
CA GLY A 60 -21.30 23.69 -11.95
C GLY A 60 -22.24 23.75 -10.74
N ALA A 61 -22.94 22.65 -10.50
CA ALA A 61 -23.72 22.50 -9.27
C ALA A 61 -22.82 22.64 -8.04
N PRO A 62 -23.29 23.31 -6.96
CA PRO A 62 -22.50 23.45 -5.74
C PRO A 62 -22.21 22.07 -5.14
N HIS A 63 -21.03 21.94 -4.53
CA HIS A 63 -20.66 20.71 -3.85
C HIS A 63 -21.47 20.53 -2.56
N LYS A 64 -21.99 19.32 -2.35
CA LYS A 64 -22.72 18.97 -1.10
C LYS A 64 -21.84 19.03 0.15
N LEU A 65 -20.54 18.83 0.01
CA LEU A 65 -19.57 18.90 1.10
C LEU A 65 -18.86 20.25 1.08
N THR A 66 -18.96 20.97 2.19
CA THR A 66 -18.23 22.24 2.43
C THR A 66 -16.72 21.99 2.54
N PRO A 67 -15.89 23.03 2.37
CA PRO A 67 -14.45 22.94 2.61
C PRO A 67 -14.11 22.38 4.00
N ARG A 68 -14.87 22.76 5.04
CA ARG A 68 -14.71 22.25 6.40
C ARG A 68 -14.89 20.73 6.48
N ASN A 69 -15.93 20.20 5.83
CA ASN A 69 -16.19 18.77 5.82
C ASN A 69 -15.11 17.99 5.05
N ARG A 70 -14.60 18.56 3.95
CA ARG A 70 -13.47 17.97 3.21
C ARG A 70 -12.21 17.93 4.08
N SER A 71 -11.88 19.02 4.77
CA SER A 71 -10.75 19.06 5.69
C SER A 71 -10.88 18.06 6.84
N PHE A 72 -12.09 17.88 7.39
CA PHE A 72 -12.37 16.87 8.41
C PHE A 72 -12.10 15.44 7.89
N ILE A 73 -12.62 15.09 6.70
CA ILE A 73 -12.36 13.81 6.05
C ILE A 73 -10.85 13.58 5.91
N MET A 74 -10.12 14.57 5.40
CA MET A 74 -8.68 14.44 5.18
C MET A 74 -7.88 14.35 6.48
N HIS A 75 -8.28 15.08 7.52
CA HIS A 75 -7.66 14.97 8.84
C HIS A 75 -7.81 13.55 9.41
N LYS A 76 -9.00 12.97 9.31
CA LYS A 76 -9.28 11.60 9.77
C LYS A 76 -8.46 10.57 9.00
N ILE A 77 -8.41 10.66 7.67
CA ILE A 77 -7.61 9.76 6.82
C ILE A 77 -6.11 9.87 7.13
N LYS A 78 -5.57 11.09 7.29
CA LYS A 78 -4.16 11.28 7.66
C LYS A 78 -3.82 10.72 9.05
N LYS A 79 -4.76 10.77 9.99
CA LYS A 79 -4.60 10.20 11.34
C LYS A 79 -4.67 8.68 11.31
N ASN A 80 -5.64 8.12 10.59
CA ASN A 80 -5.83 6.68 10.42
C ASN A 80 -6.16 6.33 8.96
N PRO A 81 -5.15 5.94 8.16
CA PRO A 81 -5.31 5.57 6.77
C PRO A 81 -6.23 4.37 6.51
N ARG A 82 -6.55 3.56 7.53
CA ARG A 82 -7.41 2.36 7.43
C ARG A 82 -8.89 2.68 7.59
N LEU A 83 -9.27 3.94 7.82
CA LEU A 83 -10.66 4.30 8.02
C LEU A 83 -11.51 4.02 6.77
N SER A 84 -12.61 3.29 6.97
CA SER A 84 -13.60 3.05 5.92
C SER A 84 -14.34 4.34 5.57
N ALA A 85 -14.56 4.55 4.26
CA ALA A 85 -15.38 5.66 3.78
C ALA A 85 -16.81 5.62 4.37
N VAL A 86 -17.35 4.43 4.66
CA VAL A 86 -18.66 4.26 5.29
C VAL A 86 -18.64 4.82 6.71
N LYS A 87 -17.60 4.52 7.50
CA LYS A 87 -17.44 5.06 8.85
C LYS A 87 -17.29 6.59 8.84
N LEU A 88 -16.57 7.13 7.86
CA LEU A 88 -16.48 8.58 7.68
C LEU A 88 -17.83 9.20 7.31
N THR A 89 -18.67 8.50 6.54
CA THR A 89 -20.03 9.00 6.26
C THR A 89 -20.89 9.03 7.50
N THR A 90 -20.84 7.99 8.34
CA THR A 90 -21.63 7.95 9.57
C THR A 90 -21.22 9.06 10.55
N GLU A 91 -19.92 9.39 10.63
CA GLU A 91 -19.45 10.53 11.42
C GLU A 91 -19.94 11.88 10.86
N LEU A 92 -20.15 11.98 9.55
CA LEU A 92 -20.70 13.18 8.90
C LEU A 92 -22.24 13.25 8.95
N LEU A 93 -22.94 12.14 9.22
CA LEU A 93 -24.41 12.09 9.24
C LEU A 93 -25.03 13.02 10.27
N PHE A 94 -24.31 13.34 11.36
CA PHE A 94 -24.75 14.33 12.35
C PHE A 94 -24.97 15.73 11.76
N ALA A 95 -24.35 16.04 10.61
CA ALA A 95 -24.50 17.32 9.93
C ALA A 95 -25.14 17.20 8.55
N ILE A 96 -24.79 16.18 7.75
CA ILE A 96 -25.22 16.07 6.34
C ILE A 96 -25.36 14.60 5.92
N LYS A 97 -26.50 14.24 5.33
CA LYS A 97 -26.70 12.94 4.67
C LYS A 97 -25.91 12.84 3.36
N VAL A 98 -24.83 12.06 3.34
CA VAL A 98 -23.97 11.86 2.15
C VAL A 98 -23.79 10.40 1.80
N ASN A 99 -23.67 10.09 0.51
CA ASN A 99 -23.34 8.75 0.04
C ASN A 99 -21.83 8.47 0.29
N PRO A 100 -21.45 7.26 0.73
CA PRO A 100 -20.05 6.85 0.85
C PRO A 100 -19.18 7.12 -0.38
N GLU A 101 -19.75 7.03 -1.58
CA GLU A 101 -19.01 7.33 -2.81
C GLU A 101 -18.63 8.80 -2.93
N THR A 102 -19.42 9.72 -2.37
CA THR A 102 -19.05 11.14 -2.30
C THR A 102 -17.79 11.34 -1.47
N VAL A 103 -17.66 10.61 -0.36
CA VAL A 103 -16.45 10.64 0.48
C VAL A 103 -15.26 10.02 -0.24
N ARG A 104 -15.43 8.88 -0.92
CA ARG A 104 -14.36 8.28 -1.72
C ARG A 104 -13.87 9.21 -2.84
N ARG A 105 -14.78 9.88 -3.55
CA ARG A 105 -14.43 10.89 -4.58
C ARG A 105 -13.65 12.05 -4.00
N VAL A 106 -14.03 12.54 -2.81
CA VAL A 106 -13.25 13.57 -2.11
C VAL A 106 -11.85 13.04 -1.80
N ILE A 107 -11.71 11.88 -1.19
CA ILE A 107 -10.39 11.29 -0.86
C ILE A 107 -9.51 11.15 -2.12
N ARG A 108 -10.06 10.63 -3.23
CA ARG A 108 -9.35 10.52 -4.51
C ARG A 108 -8.96 11.87 -5.11
N SER A 109 -9.80 12.90 -4.95
CA SER A 109 -9.47 14.25 -5.42
C SER A 109 -8.25 14.87 -4.71
N TYR A 110 -7.89 14.37 -3.53
CA TYR A 110 -6.66 14.73 -2.81
C TYR A 110 -5.46 13.80 -3.13
N GLY A 111 -5.61 12.90 -4.11
CA GLY A 111 -4.56 11.98 -4.56
C GLY A 111 -4.41 10.71 -3.74
N TYR A 112 -5.37 10.38 -2.86
CA TYR A 112 -5.34 9.16 -2.06
C TYR A 112 -6.11 8.03 -2.77
N ASN A 113 -5.47 6.87 -2.87
CA ASN A 113 -6.06 5.67 -3.43
C ASN A 113 -6.19 4.59 -2.36
N SER A 114 -7.20 3.74 -2.51
CA SER A 114 -7.37 2.55 -1.66
C SER A 114 -6.48 1.45 -2.20
N GLU A 115 -5.42 1.13 -1.47
CA GLU A 115 -4.43 0.12 -1.86
C GLU A 115 -4.26 -0.92 -0.75
N VAL A 116 -3.85 -2.14 -1.13
CA VAL A 116 -3.56 -3.18 -0.16
C VAL A 116 -2.34 -2.78 0.67
N ALA A 117 -2.49 -2.80 1.99
CA ALA A 117 -1.40 -2.46 2.89
C ALA A 117 -0.34 -3.57 2.87
N ARG A 118 0.95 -3.18 2.82
CA ARG A 118 2.04 -4.15 2.91
C ARG A 118 2.11 -4.71 4.32
N ARG A 119 2.30 -6.03 4.45
CA ARG A 119 2.65 -6.64 5.74
C ARG A 119 4.15 -6.58 5.93
N LYS A 120 4.60 -6.01 7.04
CA LYS A 120 5.99 -6.08 7.47
C LYS A 120 6.05 -6.26 8.98
N PHE A 121 7.08 -6.97 9.44
CA PHE A 121 7.42 -6.98 10.85
C PHE A 121 7.91 -5.60 11.27
N PHE A 122 7.48 -5.16 12.45
CA PHE A 122 8.07 -3.96 13.05
C PHE A 122 9.49 -4.30 13.48
N VAL A 123 10.47 -3.55 12.98
CA VAL A 123 11.87 -3.67 13.39
C VAL A 123 12.30 -2.35 13.99
N ASN A 124 12.67 -2.40 15.28
CA ASN A 124 13.18 -1.23 15.99
C ASN A 124 14.54 -0.79 15.39
N GLU A 125 14.98 0.43 15.70
CA GLU A 125 16.19 1.00 15.11
C GLU A 125 17.47 0.23 15.49
N ARG A 126 17.54 -0.26 16.73
CA ARG A 126 18.67 -1.07 17.23
C ARG A 126 18.81 -2.38 16.43
N THR A 127 17.73 -3.13 16.29
CA THR A 127 17.66 -4.38 15.52
C THR A 127 17.95 -4.11 14.05
N ARG A 128 17.49 -2.99 13.48
CA ARG A 128 17.80 -2.61 12.11
C ARG A 128 19.30 -2.41 11.89
N LYS A 129 19.99 -1.76 12.84
CA LYS A 129 21.45 -1.60 12.80
C LYS A 129 22.15 -2.95 12.89
N LEU A 130 21.75 -3.80 13.83
CA LEU A 130 22.31 -5.16 13.98
C LEU A 130 22.13 -5.99 12.70
N HIS A 131 20.95 -5.95 12.08
CA HIS A 131 20.69 -6.65 10.82
C HIS A 131 21.55 -6.11 9.68
N LEU A 132 21.76 -4.79 9.62
CA LEU A 132 22.62 -4.18 8.59
C LEU A 132 24.08 -4.57 8.77
N ASP A 133 24.58 -4.55 10.01
CA ASP A 133 25.97 -4.91 10.33
C ASP A 133 26.22 -6.41 10.05
N PHE A 134 25.26 -7.27 10.40
CA PHE A 134 25.29 -8.69 10.04
C PHE A 134 25.24 -8.91 8.52
N ALA A 135 24.36 -8.22 7.80
CA ALA A 135 24.29 -8.35 6.35
C ALA A 135 25.61 -7.95 5.69
N LYS A 136 26.24 -6.86 6.15
CA LYS A 136 27.56 -6.43 5.67
C LYS A 136 28.65 -7.47 5.94
N SER A 137 28.65 -8.10 7.12
CA SER A 137 29.67 -9.12 7.45
C SER A 137 29.52 -10.41 6.64
N MET A 138 28.35 -10.62 6.00
CA MET A 138 28.06 -11.76 5.14
C MET A 138 28.34 -11.51 3.65
N VAL A 139 28.51 -10.26 3.20
CA VAL A 139 28.69 -9.92 1.76
C VAL A 139 29.94 -10.58 1.17
N ASP A 140 31.05 -10.56 1.90
CA ASP A 140 32.35 -11.05 1.41
C ASP A 140 32.57 -12.56 1.69
N LYS A 141 31.54 -13.28 2.15
CA LYS A 141 31.63 -14.72 2.40
C LYS A 141 31.54 -15.49 1.08
N ASP A 142 32.36 -16.53 0.96
CA ASP A 142 32.42 -17.37 -0.23
C ASP A 142 31.32 -18.44 -0.22
N ILE A 143 31.23 -19.18 -1.33
CA ILE A 143 30.25 -20.26 -1.49
C ILE A 143 30.53 -21.39 -0.47
N SER A 144 31.81 -21.71 -0.21
CA SER A 144 32.17 -22.74 0.75
C SER A 144 31.69 -22.40 2.17
N PHE A 145 31.70 -21.12 2.54
CA PHE A 145 31.07 -20.68 3.79
C PHE A 145 29.59 -21.04 3.79
N SER A 146 28.84 -20.71 2.74
CA SER A 146 27.39 -20.98 2.65
C SER A 146 27.07 -22.49 2.69
N GLU A 147 27.90 -23.33 2.06
CA GLU A 147 27.78 -24.79 2.08
C GLU A 147 28.08 -25.38 3.47
N SER A 148 28.85 -24.68 4.30
CA SER A 148 29.17 -25.10 5.68
C SER A 148 28.11 -24.72 6.73
N VAL A 149 27.06 -23.99 6.36
CA VAL A 149 26.04 -23.46 7.28
C VAL A 149 24.75 -24.27 7.19
N ILE A 150 24.29 -24.74 8.35
CA ILE A 150 22.95 -25.28 8.53
C ILE A 150 22.07 -24.19 9.15
N PHE A 151 20.98 -23.87 8.48
CA PHE A 151 19.94 -22.99 8.97
C PHE A 151 18.86 -23.81 9.65
N VAL A 152 18.39 -23.35 10.81
CA VAL A 152 17.26 -23.94 11.52
C VAL A 152 16.25 -22.85 11.85
N ASP A 153 14.97 -23.15 11.68
CA ASP A 153 13.88 -22.22 12.00
C ASP A 153 12.62 -22.97 12.44
N GLU A 154 11.74 -22.27 13.18
CA GLU A 154 10.40 -22.74 13.47
C GLU A 154 9.35 -21.93 12.71
N SER A 155 8.58 -22.63 11.88
CA SER A 155 7.44 -22.07 11.18
C SER A 155 6.13 -22.44 11.88
N LYS A 156 5.24 -21.46 11.99
CA LYS A 156 3.91 -21.61 12.56
C LYS A 156 2.87 -21.40 11.46
N PHE A 157 2.05 -22.42 11.21
CA PHE A 157 0.98 -22.41 10.22
C PHE A 157 -0.37 -22.40 10.92
N ASN A 158 -1.14 -21.33 10.74
CA ASN A 158 -2.49 -21.24 11.29
C ASN A 158 -3.44 -22.07 10.41
N ILE A 159 -4.15 -23.03 11.02
CA ILE A 159 -5.09 -23.91 10.31
C ILE A 159 -6.43 -23.21 10.08
N PHE A 160 -6.81 -22.32 11.01
CA PHE A 160 -8.04 -21.55 10.95
C PHE A 160 -7.78 -20.04 11.02
N GLY A 161 -8.46 -19.30 10.14
CA GLY A 161 -8.38 -17.84 10.08
C GLY A 161 -7.53 -17.35 8.90
N SER A 162 -8.15 -16.63 7.98
CA SER A 162 -7.40 -15.88 6.98
C SER A 162 -6.95 -14.56 7.60
N ASP A 163 -5.67 -14.24 7.55
CA ASP A 163 -5.23 -12.86 7.67
C ASP A 163 -5.87 -12.09 6.49
N GLY A 164 -7.00 -11.42 6.70
CA GLY A 164 -7.74 -10.78 5.63
C GLY A 164 -6.94 -9.71 4.88
N ARG A 165 -7.37 -9.38 3.66
CA ARG A 165 -6.83 -8.23 2.92
C ARG A 165 -7.32 -6.93 3.58
N ILE A 166 -6.40 -6.18 4.18
CA ILE A 166 -6.69 -4.84 4.71
C ILE A 166 -6.17 -3.79 3.73
N THR A 167 -7.02 -2.83 3.39
CA THR A 167 -6.68 -1.70 2.51
C THR A 167 -6.43 -0.43 3.32
N VAL A 168 -5.55 0.42 2.82
CA VAL A 168 -5.23 1.75 3.35
C VAL A 168 -5.42 2.80 2.26
N TRP A 169 -5.85 3.99 2.66
CA TRP A 169 -5.83 5.19 1.83
C TRP A 169 -4.43 5.79 1.85
N ARG A 170 -3.69 5.72 0.75
CA ARG A 170 -2.34 6.31 0.64
C ARG A 170 -2.12 6.99 -0.69
N LYS A 171 -1.11 7.86 -0.74
CA LYS A 171 -0.60 8.39 -2.01
C LYS A 171 0.41 7.42 -2.64
N PRO A 172 0.70 7.58 -3.94
CA PRO A 172 1.81 6.86 -4.58
C PRO A 172 3.12 7.06 -3.79
N ASN A 173 3.95 6.02 -3.73
CA ASN A 173 5.27 6.01 -3.07
C ASN A 173 5.26 6.18 -1.53
N GLU A 174 4.10 6.05 -0.86
CA GLU A 174 3.99 6.04 0.61
C GLU A 174 3.80 4.62 1.18
N ASP A 175 4.15 3.59 0.43
CA ASP A 175 3.88 2.19 0.75
C ASP A 175 4.67 1.65 1.94
N LEU A 176 5.86 2.21 2.19
CA LEU A 176 6.72 1.87 3.32
C LEU A 176 6.52 2.76 4.55
N ASN A 177 5.58 3.71 4.51
CA ASN A 177 5.27 4.51 5.68
C ASN A 177 4.71 3.62 6.80
N PRO A 178 5.21 3.68 8.05
CA PRO A 178 4.73 2.86 9.16
C PRO A 178 3.21 2.89 9.37
N LYS A 179 2.53 4.00 9.05
CA LYS A 179 1.06 4.12 9.15
C LYS A 179 0.30 3.32 8.08
N ASN A 180 0.96 3.03 6.95
CA ASN A 180 0.40 2.34 5.79
C ASN A 180 0.79 0.85 5.75
N ILE A 181 1.65 0.42 6.67
CA ILE A 181 2.07 -0.97 6.86
C ILE A 181 1.14 -1.64 7.86
N LEU A 182 0.81 -2.91 7.62
CA LEU A 182 0.25 -3.81 8.63
C LEU A 182 1.40 -4.49 9.35
N LEU A 183 1.38 -4.41 10.68
CA LEU A 183 2.24 -5.24 11.48
C LEU A 183 1.76 -6.68 11.34
N ALA A 184 2.65 -7.56 10.91
CA ALA A 184 2.40 -8.99 10.95
C ALA A 184 2.44 -9.42 12.42
N VAL A 185 1.27 -9.67 13.00
CA VAL A 185 1.11 -10.10 14.39
C VAL A 185 0.58 -11.53 14.34
N LYS A 186 1.38 -12.51 14.76
CA LYS A 186 1.05 -13.94 14.71
C LYS A 186 0.15 -14.34 15.89
N HIS A 187 -1.15 -14.07 15.87
CA HIS A 187 -2.05 -14.52 16.95
C HIS A 187 -3.40 -15.02 16.40
N GLY A 188 -3.79 -16.23 16.85
CA GLY A 188 -5.15 -16.78 16.76
C GLY A 188 -5.26 -18.03 15.88
N GLY A 189 -5.73 -19.13 16.48
CA GLY A 189 -6.02 -20.38 15.78
C GLY A 189 -5.58 -21.64 16.54
N GLU A 190 -6.02 -22.78 16.03
CA GLU A 190 -5.26 -24.03 16.16
C GLU A 190 -4.13 -23.95 15.14
N ASP A 191 -2.90 -24.13 15.63
CA ASP A 191 -1.70 -23.79 14.88
C ASP A 191 -0.76 -25.00 14.84
N LEU A 192 -0.30 -25.36 13.65
CA LEU A 192 0.71 -26.39 13.45
C LEU A 192 2.08 -25.73 13.47
N MET A 193 2.92 -26.12 14.44
CA MET A 193 4.31 -25.68 14.51
C MET A 193 5.20 -26.75 13.91
N VAL A 194 6.13 -26.31 13.06
CA VAL A 194 7.08 -27.17 12.37
C VAL A 194 8.49 -26.62 12.63
N TRP A 195 9.39 -27.48 13.06
CA TRP A 195 10.83 -27.21 13.02
C TRP A 195 11.39 -27.76 11.72
N GLU A 196 12.21 -26.97 11.04
CA GLU A 196 12.92 -27.42 9.85
C GLU A 196 14.39 -27.04 9.90
N CYS A 197 15.19 -27.78 9.14
CA CYS A 197 16.57 -27.42 8.86
C CYS A 197 16.87 -27.53 7.37
N PHE A 198 17.73 -26.64 6.90
CA PHE A 198 18.15 -26.59 5.50
C PHE A 198 19.57 -26.04 5.37
N ASP A 199 20.17 -26.27 4.21
CA ASP A 199 21.49 -25.78 3.83
C ASP A 199 21.47 -25.24 2.38
N ALA A 200 22.65 -24.93 1.83
CA ALA A 200 22.79 -24.52 0.43
C ALA A 200 22.27 -25.56 -0.58
N SER A 201 22.33 -26.85 -0.25
CA SER A 201 21.83 -27.94 -1.11
C SER A 201 20.35 -28.30 -0.87
N GLY A 202 19.65 -27.61 0.01
CA GLY A 202 18.19 -27.65 0.15
C GLY A 202 17.67 -28.09 1.52
N MET A 203 16.38 -28.45 1.57
CA MET A 203 15.71 -28.87 2.80
C MET A 203 16.23 -30.22 3.30
N ARG A 204 16.30 -30.40 4.63
CA ARG A 204 16.74 -31.63 5.27
C ARG A 204 15.62 -32.26 6.10
N ASN A 205 15.75 -32.25 7.41
CA ASN A 205 14.74 -32.83 8.30
C ASN A 205 13.67 -31.79 8.64
N LEU A 206 12.44 -32.28 8.73
CA LEU A 206 11.26 -31.53 9.12
C LEU A 206 10.59 -32.29 10.28
N VAL A 207 10.27 -31.59 11.35
CA VAL A 207 9.70 -32.16 12.58
C VAL A 207 8.45 -31.40 12.96
N PHE A 208 7.32 -32.11 13.03
CA PHE A 208 6.08 -31.55 13.58
C PHE A 208 6.19 -31.46 15.10
N ILE A 209 5.80 -30.32 15.65
CA ILE A 209 5.86 -30.07 17.10
C ILE A 209 4.43 -30.03 17.63
N GLU A 210 4.11 -31.01 18.45
CA GLU A 210 2.86 -31.03 19.20
C GLU A 210 3.01 -30.14 20.44
N ASN A 211 2.23 -29.05 20.48
CA ASN A 211 2.19 -28.01 21.52
C ASN A 211 3.34 -27.00 21.47
N ASN A 212 3.34 -26.05 22.41
CA ASN A 212 4.41 -25.05 22.52
C ASN A 212 5.77 -25.72 22.76
N MET A 213 6.79 -25.22 22.05
CA MET A 213 8.17 -25.66 22.19
C MET A 213 8.84 -24.95 23.37
N ASP A 214 9.43 -25.72 24.28
CA ASP A 214 10.33 -25.21 25.31
C ASP A 214 11.80 -25.51 24.97
N GLN A 215 12.72 -25.00 25.79
CA GLN A 215 14.16 -25.19 25.58
C GLN A 215 14.60 -26.67 25.58
N TYR A 216 13.91 -27.56 26.31
CA TYR A 216 14.31 -28.97 26.44
C TYR A 216 13.85 -29.76 25.22
N LYS A 217 12.62 -29.53 24.76
CA LYS A 217 12.11 -30.06 23.49
C LYS A 217 12.98 -29.60 22.33
N TYR A 218 13.37 -28.32 22.31
CA TYR A 218 14.28 -27.80 21.29
C TYR A 218 15.62 -28.56 21.27
N ILE A 219 16.26 -28.75 22.43
CA ILE A 219 17.51 -29.52 22.52
C ILE A 219 17.33 -30.96 22.03
N ASN A 220 16.22 -31.61 22.37
CA ASN A 220 15.95 -32.98 21.91
C ASN A 220 15.81 -33.04 20.38
N ILE A 221 15.06 -32.10 19.80
CA ILE A 221 14.94 -31.99 18.34
C ILE A 221 16.33 -31.79 17.70
N LEU A 222 17.16 -30.90 18.24
CA LEU A 222 18.52 -30.70 17.75
C LEU A 222 19.39 -31.98 17.86
N LYS A 223 19.33 -32.68 19.00
CA LYS A 223 20.10 -33.92 19.20
C LYS A 223 19.74 -35.00 18.19
N GLU A 224 18.44 -35.18 17.95
CA GLU A 224 17.92 -36.20 17.06
C GLU A 224 18.15 -35.85 15.58
N ASN A 225 17.97 -34.59 15.20
CA ASN A 225 17.87 -34.22 13.79
C ASN A 225 19.11 -33.53 13.23
N LEU A 226 19.85 -32.78 14.04
CA LEU A 226 20.93 -31.93 13.53
C LEU A 226 22.12 -32.76 13.03
N LYS A 227 22.52 -33.79 13.79
CA LYS A 227 23.61 -34.69 13.38
C LYS A 227 23.26 -35.50 12.13
N ILE A 228 22.03 -36.01 12.06
CA ILE A 228 21.53 -36.73 10.89
C ILE A 228 21.53 -35.82 9.66
N SER A 229 21.10 -34.57 9.85
CA SER A 229 21.10 -33.57 8.78
C SER A 229 22.52 -33.24 8.33
N ALA A 230 23.46 -33.02 9.24
CA ALA A 230 24.87 -32.79 8.91
C ALA A 230 25.55 -33.98 8.19
N GLN A 231 25.22 -35.22 8.58
CA GLN A 231 25.73 -36.41 7.91
C GLN A 231 25.21 -36.53 6.47
N LYS A 232 23.92 -36.26 6.24
CA LYS A 232 23.32 -36.21 4.89
C LYS A 232 23.99 -35.16 3.99
N LEU A 233 24.69 -34.18 4.59
CA LEU A 233 25.43 -33.14 3.88
C LEU A 233 26.87 -33.52 3.54
N GLY A 234 27.37 -34.65 4.03
CA GLY A 234 28.81 -34.97 3.93
C GLY A 234 29.69 -34.08 4.82
N ILE A 235 29.09 -33.26 5.70
CA ILE A 235 29.82 -32.39 6.63
C ILE A 235 30.07 -33.18 7.92
N GLN A 236 31.12 -33.99 7.91
CA GLN A 236 31.32 -35.02 8.94
C GLN A 236 31.89 -34.52 10.28
N SER A 237 32.43 -33.30 10.38
CA SER A 237 33.12 -32.88 11.61
C SER A 237 32.94 -31.43 12.05
N THR A 238 32.71 -30.48 11.14
CA THR A 238 32.56 -29.07 11.50
C THR A 238 31.52 -28.38 10.62
N PHE A 239 30.34 -28.14 11.18
CA PHE A 239 29.30 -27.30 10.57
C PHE A 239 28.99 -26.11 11.46
N LYS A 240 28.49 -25.05 10.83
CA LYS A 240 28.05 -23.84 11.51
C LYS A 240 26.52 -23.85 11.61
N LEU A 241 26.00 -23.50 12.77
CA LEU A 241 24.56 -23.40 12.99
C LEU A 241 24.13 -21.94 12.93
N HIS A 242 23.11 -21.65 12.14
CA HIS A 242 22.39 -20.39 12.13
C HIS A 242 20.96 -20.61 12.65
N GLN A 243 20.61 -19.92 13.73
CA GLN A 243 19.28 -19.96 14.36
C GLN A 243 18.91 -18.54 14.81
N ASP A 244 17.62 -18.27 15.01
CA ASP A 244 17.20 -16.99 15.55
C ASP A 244 17.55 -16.81 17.05
N ASN A 245 17.29 -15.62 17.58
CA ASN A 245 17.56 -15.28 18.98
C ASN A 245 16.33 -15.38 19.89
N ASP A 246 15.42 -16.32 19.61
CA ASP A 246 14.30 -16.63 20.52
C ASP A 246 14.83 -16.93 21.94
N PRO A 247 14.14 -16.48 23.00
CA PRO A 247 14.48 -16.83 24.38
C PRO A 247 14.78 -18.32 24.60
N LYS A 248 14.06 -19.22 23.93
CA LYS A 248 14.30 -20.68 24.05
C LYS A 248 15.66 -21.09 23.48
N HIS A 249 16.15 -20.38 22.46
CA HIS A 249 17.44 -20.61 21.79
C HIS A 249 18.64 -20.01 22.54
N THR A 250 18.36 -19.06 23.45
CA THR A 250 19.38 -18.32 24.21
C THR A 250 19.50 -18.79 25.66
N GLY A 251 18.66 -19.74 26.08
CA GLY A 251 18.74 -20.40 27.38
C GLY A 251 20.10 -21.05 27.65
N LEU A 252 20.52 -21.07 28.91
CA LEU A 252 21.85 -21.57 29.32
C LEU A 252 22.09 -23.01 28.83
N ASN A 253 21.10 -23.89 28.97
CA ASN A 253 21.19 -25.29 28.56
C ASN A 253 21.40 -25.43 27.04
N VAL A 254 20.71 -24.62 26.23
CA VAL A 254 20.87 -24.63 24.78
C VAL A 254 22.26 -24.11 24.41
N ARG A 255 22.69 -22.98 24.99
CA ARG A 255 24.02 -22.41 24.72
C ARG A 255 25.14 -23.38 25.07
N LEU A 256 25.07 -24.02 26.23
CA LEU A 256 26.04 -25.04 26.64
C LEU A 256 26.04 -26.22 25.67
N TRP A 257 24.87 -26.74 25.31
CA TRP A 257 24.78 -27.84 24.35
C TRP A 257 25.40 -27.47 23.00
N LEU A 258 25.10 -26.28 22.47
CA LEU A 258 25.67 -25.79 21.21
C LEU A 258 27.20 -25.68 21.29
N MET A 259 27.76 -25.11 22.37
CA MET A 259 29.22 -24.98 22.55
C MET A 259 29.98 -26.31 22.41
N TYR A 260 29.39 -27.42 22.86
CA TYR A 260 30.01 -28.74 22.77
C TYR A 260 29.70 -29.51 21.47
N ASN A 261 28.73 -29.06 20.66
CA ASN A 261 28.23 -29.84 19.51
C ASN A 261 28.34 -29.12 18.15
N CYS A 262 28.37 -27.78 18.09
CA CYS A 262 28.47 -27.03 16.83
C CYS A 262 28.86 -25.56 17.02
N HIS A 263 29.38 -24.91 15.98
CA HIS A 263 29.71 -23.48 16.03
C HIS A 263 28.50 -22.60 15.68
N LYS A 264 27.96 -21.83 16.64
CA LYS A 264 26.84 -20.91 16.42
C LYS A 264 27.31 -19.61 15.77
N LEU A 265 26.68 -19.19 14.65
CA LEU A 265 27.05 -18.00 13.88
C LEU A 265 26.44 -16.68 14.36
N SER A 266 25.25 -16.72 14.97
CA SER A 266 24.51 -15.53 15.41
C SER A 266 23.52 -15.88 16.49
#